data_AF-A0A1G7FDU3-F1
#
_entry.id   AF-A0A1G7FDU3-F1
#
_cell.length_a   1.000
_cell.length_b   1.000
_cell.length_c   1.000
_cell.angle_alpha   90.00
_cell.angle_beta   90.00
_cell.angle_gamma   90.00
#
_symmetry.space_group_name_H-M   'P 1'
#
loop_
_entity.id
_entity.type
_entity.pdbx_description
1 polymer ?
#
loop_
_entity_poly.entity_id
_entity_poly.type
_entity_poly.pdbx_seq_one_letter_code
_entity_poly.pdbx_strand_id
1 'polypeptide(L)' 'MNKKDTIRNKLKKVRAKYSYVEVAKKFNTTDEYVYLIATGRRVPVRGKGLKIKQELEKLVKQ' A
#
# COMPACT_ATOMS: atom_id res chain seq x y z
N MET A 1 -12.25 4.45 22.55
CA MET A 1 -12.17 3.64 21.32
C MET A 1 -10.96 4.09 20.50
N ASN A 2 -9.75 3.57 20.79
CA ASN A 2 -8.50 4.01 20.15
C ASN A 2 -8.26 3.27 18.82
N LYS A 3 -8.95 3.69 17.76
CA LYS A 3 -8.65 3.22 16.40
C LYS A 3 -7.43 3.98 15.88
N LYS A 4 -6.24 3.37 15.95
CA LYS A 4 -5.08 3.84 15.18
C LYS A 4 -5.49 3.86 13.71
N ASP A 5 -5.58 5.06 13.13
CA ASP A 5 -5.90 5.29 11.72
C ASP A 5 -4.80 4.71 10.83
N THR A 6 -4.92 3.43 10.53
CA THR A 6 -4.01 2.73 9.63
C THR A 6 -4.25 3.17 8.20
N ILE A 7 -3.19 3.14 7.38
CA ILE A 7 -3.23 3.40 5.94
C ILE A 7 -4.33 2.56 5.26
N ARG A 8 -4.59 1.34 5.76
CA ARG A 8 -5.72 0.49 5.37
C ARG A 8 -7.09 1.17 5.49
N ASN A 9 -7.34 1.92 6.56
CA ASN A 9 -8.60 2.63 6.76
C ASN A 9 -8.74 3.80 5.79
N LYS A 10 -7.64 4.49 5.47
CA LYS A 10 -7.63 5.56 4.46
C LYS A 10 -7.84 4.99 3.04
N LEU A 11 -7.25 3.85 2.74
CA LEU A 11 -7.44 3.11 1.48
C LEU A 11 -8.86 2.56 1.28
N LYS A 12 -9.68 2.40 2.32
CA LYS A 12 -11.08 1.94 2.13
C LYS A 12 -11.91 2.92 1.29
N LYS A 13 -11.64 4.22 1.38
CA LYS A 13 -12.33 5.24 0.56
C LYS A 13 -11.80 5.31 -0.87
N VAL A 14 -10.52 4.96 -1.08
CA VAL A 14 -9.82 4.95 -2.38
C VAL A 14 -9.92 3.59 -3.09
N ARG A 15 -10.38 2.53 -2.41
CA ARG A 15 -10.53 1.16 -2.91
C ARG A 15 -11.39 1.04 -4.17
N ALA A 16 -12.26 2.00 -4.43
CA ALA A 16 -13.03 2.05 -5.67
C ALA A 16 -12.14 2.34 -6.91
N LYS A 17 -10.92 2.86 -6.73
CA LYS A 17 -10.10 3.40 -7.82
C LYS A 17 -8.73 2.72 -8.00
N TYR A 18 -8.17 2.05 -6.98
CA TYR A 18 -6.84 1.43 -7.10
C TYR A 18 -6.75 0.08 -6.37
N SER A 19 -6.49 -0.98 -7.14
CA SER A 19 -6.34 -2.34 -6.62
C SER A 19 -4.87 -2.63 -6.29
N TYR A 20 -4.59 -3.37 -5.20
CA TYR A 20 -3.24 -3.86 -4.91
C TYR A 20 -2.65 -4.65 -6.09
N VAL A 21 -3.51 -5.25 -6.92
CA VAL A 21 -3.16 -5.94 -8.15
C VAL A 21 -2.48 -5.01 -9.17
N GLU A 22 -2.91 -3.76 -9.29
CA GLU A 22 -2.32 -2.80 -10.25
C GLU A 22 -0.93 -2.37 -9.82
N VAL A 23 -0.77 -2.06 -8.52
CA VAL A 23 0.54 -1.75 -7.93
C VAL A 23 1.46 -2.97 -8.07
N ALA A 24 0.94 -4.17 -7.82
CA ALA A 24 1.70 -5.41 -7.97
C ALA A 24 2.20 -5.60 -9.40
N LYS A 25 1.34 -5.40 -10.41
CA LYS A 25 1.71 -5.44 -11.84
C LYS A 25 2.77 -4.39 -12.18
N LYS A 26 2.60 -3.14 -11.74
CA LYS A 26 3.55 -2.04 -11.99
C LYS A 26 4.97 -2.34 -11.48
N PHE A 27 5.07 -3.04 -10.36
CA PHE A 27 6.36 -3.36 -9.73
C PHE A 27 6.83 -4.81 -9.98
N ASN A 28 6.14 -5.56 -10.85
CA ASN A 28 6.41 -6.97 -11.11
C ASN A 28 6.61 -7.75 -9.79
N THR A 29 5.56 -7.77 -8.97
CA THR A 29 5.52 -8.39 -7.65
C THR A 29 4.14 -8.98 -7.39
N THR A 30 3.96 -9.68 -6.27
CA THR A 30 2.64 -10.17 -5.85
C THR A 30 1.82 -9.08 -5.15
N ASP A 31 0.51 -9.19 -5.26
CA ASP A 31 -0.47 -8.40 -4.51
C ASP A 31 -0.31 -8.63 -3.00
N GLU A 32 0.02 -9.84 -2.57
CA GLU A 32 0.34 -10.15 -1.18
C GLU A 32 1.53 -9.31 -0.67
N TYR A 33 2.60 -9.19 -1.48
CA TYR A 33 3.76 -8.38 -1.11
C TYR A 33 3.39 -6.90 -0.91
N VAL A 34 2.55 -6.37 -1.81
CA VAL A 34 2.00 -5.01 -1.70
C VAL A 34 1.11 -4.87 -0.46
N TYR A 35 0.26 -5.85 -0.17
CA TYR A 35 -0.60 -5.87 1.02
C TYR A 35 0.21 -5.86 2.33
N LEU A 36 1.29 -6.64 2.41
CA LEU A 36 2.16 -6.67 3.58
C LEU A 36 2.81 -5.30 3.83
N ILE A 37 3.19 -4.59 2.76
CA ILE A 37 3.71 -3.22 2.85
C ILE A 37 2.61 -2.24 3.27
N ALA A 38 1.44 -2.30 2.61
CA ALA A 38 0.30 -1.41 2.88
C ALA A 38 -0.23 -1.53 4.33
N THR A 39 -0.15 -2.73 4.91
CA THR A 39 -0.58 -3.01 6.29
C THR A 39 0.51 -2.77 7.33
N GLY A 40 1.73 -2.42 6.92
CA GLY A 40 2.88 -2.21 7.80
C GLY A 40 3.45 -3.51 8.39
N ARG A 41 2.96 -4.68 7.98
CA ARG A 41 3.54 -5.99 8.34
C ARG A 41 4.95 -6.15 7.76
N ARG A 42 5.22 -5.48 6.64
CA ARG A 42 6.55 -5.35 6.05
C ARG A 42 6.92 -3.88 5.93
N VAL A 43 8.06 -3.48 6.51
CA VAL A 43 8.58 -2.11 6.42
C VAL A 43 9.85 -2.11 5.56
N PRO A 44 9.72 -1.94 4.24
CA PRO A 44 10.87 -1.89 3.37
C PRO A 44 11.63 -0.58 3.54
N VAL A 45 12.95 -0.68 3.72
CA VAL A 45 13.86 0.48 3.91
C VAL A 45 14.52 0.92 2.60
N ARG A 46 14.66 0.01 1.61
CA ARG A 46 15.32 0.28 0.32
C ARG A 46 14.72 -0.53 -0.83
N GLY A 47 15.15 -0.19 -2.05
CA GLY A 47 14.84 -0.94 -3.27
C GLY A 47 13.37 -0.90 -3.68
N LYS A 48 12.89 -1.97 -4.34
CA LYS A 48 11.52 -2.07 -4.87
C LYS A 48 10.45 -1.85 -3.79
N GLY A 49 10.64 -2.43 -2.59
CA GLY A 49 9.68 -2.27 -1.50
C GLY A 49 9.48 -0.82 -1.07
N LEU A 50 10.56 -0.02 -1.04
CA LEU A 50 10.46 1.40 -0.70
C LEU A 50 9.65 2.17 -1.76
N LYS A 51 9.87 1.87 -3.04
CA LYS A 51 9.10 2.46 -4.16
C LYS A 51 7.62 2.13 -4.07
N ILE A 52 7.28 0.87 -3.73
CA ILE A 52 5.88 0.45 -3.50
C ILE A 52 5.26 1.22 -2.33
N LYS A 53 5.99 1.36 -1.22
CA LYS A 53 5.52 2.13 -0.05
C LYS A 53 5.20 3.59 -0.45
N GLN A 54 6.09 4.24 -1.19
CA GLN A 54 5.90 5.61 -1.68
C GLN A 54 4.70 5.72 -2.62
N GLU A 55 4.51 4.75 -3.52
CA GLU A 55 3.34 4.72 -4.42
C GLU A 55 2.03 4.62 -3.64
N LEU A 56 1.97 3.72 -2.66
CA LEU A 56 0.80 3.55 -1.79
C LEU A 56 0.52 4.82 -0.97
N GLU A 57 1.55 5.51 -0.49
CA GLU A 57 1.41 6.79 0.23
C GLU A 57 0.88 7.91 -0.68
N LYS A 58 1.30 7.96 -1.95
CA LYS A 58 0.76 8.92 -2.94
C LYS A 58 -0.73 8.68 -3.19
N LEU A 59 -1.14 7.42 -3.37
CA LEU A 59 -2.54 7.04 -3.59
C LEU A 59 -3.46 7.41 -2.41
N VAL A 60 -2.91 7.49 -1.20
CA VAL A 60 -3.65 7.83 0.03
C VAL A 60 -3.70 9.34 0.29
N LYS A 61 -2.79 10.12 -0.30
CA LYS A 61 -2.76 11.59 -0.18
C LYS A 61 -3.62 12.32 -1.22
N GLN A 62 -4.14 11.60 -2.22
CA GLN A 62 -5.19 12.10 -3.13
C GLN A 62 -6.55 12.08 -2.43
#